data_AF-A0A6B1Y9G1-F1
#
_entry.id   AF-A0A6B1Y9G1-F1
#
_cell.length_a   1.000
_cell.length_b   1.000
_cell.length_c   1.000
_cell.angle_alpha   90.00
_cell.angle_beta   90.00
_cell.angle_gamma   90.00
#
_symmetry.space_group_name_H-M   'P 1'
#
loop_
_entity.id
_entity.type
_entity.pdbx_description
1 polymer ?
#
loop_
_entity_poly.entity_id
_entity_poly.type
_entity_poly.pdbx_seq_one_letter_code
_entity_poly.pdbx_strand_id
1 'polypeptide(L)'
;MSLLKRCTGCGEHLPQSCFYKNRSKSDGLATECKSCDKSRLANRYKNNREAEQVKRKENYQANIQRYKERARAWERNNPDRKRLLRAKYRERNREKISEFSKRDWALHNEKRLAKKKEYRAMHPEKVAALVRKRQARKINATPKWADMEVVEGFYAEARRRTIETGIAHHVDHIYPLQSPIVCGLHNEFNLRVIPARENQSKSNKLIGIES
;
A
#
# COMPACT_ATOMS: atom_id res chain seq x y z
N MET A 1 -21.20 -65.09 -5.01
CA MET A 1 -20.99 -63.80 -5.72
C MET A 1 -19.49 -63.55 -5.82
N SER A 2 -18.97 -63.19 -7.00
CA SER A 2 -17.54 -62.87 -7.13
C SER A 2 -17.20 -61.60 -6.35
N LEU A 3 -16.40 -61.73 -5.29
CA LEU A 3 -15.91 -60.60 -4.48
C LEU A 3 -14.86 -59.74 -5.21
N LEU A 4 -14.37 -60.23 -6.35
CA LEU A 4 -13.36 -59.60 -7.18
C LEU A 4 -13.95 -59.17 -8.53
N LYS A 5 -13.49 -58.01 -9.03
CA LYS A 5 -13.82 -57.46 -10.36
C LYS A 5 -12.53 -57.07 -11.05
N ARG A 6 -12.44 -57.38 -12.35
CA ARG A 6 -11.28 -56.99 -13.17
C ARG A 6 -11.34 -55.50 -13.51
N CYS A 7 -10.28 -54.76 -13.21
CA CYS A 7 -10.11 -53.36 -13.59
C CYS A 7 -9.70 -53.25 -15.07
N THR A 8 -10.38 -52.41 -15.84
CA THR A 8 -10.02 -52.16 -17.25
C THR A 8 -8.81 -51.25 -17.42
N GLY A 9 -8.40 -50.52 -16.37
CA GLY A 9 -7.25 -49.62 -16.41
C GLY A 9 -5.92 -50.31 -16.12
N CYS A 10 -5.82 -51.04 -15.00
CA CYS A 10 -4.60 -51.78 -14.61
C CYS A 10 -4.62 -53.27 -14.97
N GLY A 11 -5.78 -53.82 -15.34
CA GLY A 11 -5.93 -55.24 -15.70
C GLY A 11 -6.09 -56.21 -14.51
N GLU A 12 -5.87 -55.75 -13.28
CA GLU A 12 -5.88 -56.57 -12.07
C GLU A 12 -7.30 -56.96 -11.60
N HIS A 13 -7.43 -58.12 -10.94
CA HIS A 13 -8.65 -58.54 -10.26
C HIS A 13 -8.64 -58.01 -8.82
N LEU A 14 -9.46 -57.01 -8.54
CA LEU A 14 -9.47 -56.29 -7.27
C LEU A 14 -10.80 -56.46 -6.54
N PRO A 15 -10.83 -56.33 -5.20
CA PRO A 15 -12.08 -56.31 -4.44
C PRO A 15 -13.06 -55.26 -4.97
N GLN A 16 -14.35 -55.56 -4.93
CA GLN A 16 -15.41 -54.63 -5.35
C GLN A 16 -15.31 -53.25 -4.65
N SER A 17 -14.79 -53.20 -3.41
CA SER A 17 -14.56 -51.96 -2.65
C SER A 17 -13.54 -51.01 -3.29
N CYS A 18 -12.67 -51.51 -4.17
CA CYS A 18 -11.70 -50.74 -4.93
C CYS A 18 -12.31 -50.00 -6.12
N PHE A 19 -13.62 -50.15 -6.38
CA PHE A 19 -14.34 -49.51 -7.47
C PHE A 19 -15.36 -48.50 -6.92
N TYR A 20 -15.65 -47.45 -7.68
CA TYR A 20 -16.77 -46.54 -7.37
C TYR A 20 -18.09 -47.20 -7.77
N LYS A 21 -19.19 -46.85 -7.09
CA LYS A 21 -20.53 -47.29 -7.49
C LYS A 21 -20.93 -46.63 -8.81
N ASN A 22 -21.45 -47.41 -9.75
CA ASN A 22 -21.93 -46.92 -11.03
C ASN A 22 -23.23 -47.63 -11.43
N ARG A 23 -24.36 -46.93 -11.28
CA ARG A 23 -25.71 -47.46 -11.52
C ARG A 23 -26.00 -47.76 -13.00
N SER A 24 -25.19 -47.26 -13.93
CA SER A 24 -25.37 -47.55 -15.36
C SER A 24 -24.74 -48.89 -15.80
N LYS A 25 -23.98 -49.54 -14.91
CA LYS A 25 -23.38 -50.85 -15.18
C LYS A 25 -24.22 -51.95 -14.55
N SER A 26 -24.29 -53.09 -15.24
CA SER A 26 -25.08 -54.25 -14.82
C SER A 26 -24.66 -54.79 -13.44
N ASP A 27 -23.39 -54.63 -13.06
CA ASP A 27 -22.86 -55.03 -11.75
C ASP A 27 -22.77 -53.88 -10.74
N GLY A 28 -23.29 -52.70 -11.07
CA GLY A 28 -23.35 -51.55 -10.18
C GLY A 28 -22.00 -50.91 -9.84
N LEU A 29 -20.89 -51.28 -10.51
CA LEU A 29 -19.53 -50.83 -10.22
C LEU A 29 -18.84 -50.24 -11.46
N ALA A 30 -17.99 -49.23 -11.23
CA ALA A 30 -17.16 -48.63 -12.27
C ALA A 30 -16.21 -49.65 -12.91
N THR A 31 -15.86 -49.47 -14.18
CA THR A 31 -15.00 -50.41 -14.92
C THR A 31 -13.52 -50.28 -14.54
N GLU A 32 -13.11 -49.11 -14.07
CA GLU A 32 -11.77 -48.82 -13.57
C GLU A 32 -11.77 -48.77 -12.04
N CYS A 33 -10.68 -49.22 -11.42
CA CYS A 33 -10.48 -49.06 -9.98
C CYS A 33 -10.22 -47.59 -9.63
N LYS A 34 -10.42 -47.24 -8.36
CA LYS A 34 -10.27 -45.88 -7.83
C LYS A 34 -8.89 -45.27 -8.09
N SER A 35 -7.83 -46.07 -8.13
CA SER A 35 -6.47 -45.59 -8.42
C SER A 35 -6.33 -45.22 -9.90
N CYS A 36 -6.77 -46.08 -10.82
CA CYS A 36 -6.77 -45.78 -12.26
C CYS A 36 -7.62 -44.54 -12.59
N ASP A 37 -8.80 -44.41 -11.97
CA ASP A 37 -9.65 -43.23 -12.14
C ASP A 37 -8.95 -41.93 -11.66
N LYS A 38 -8.32 -41.98 -10.47
CA LYS A 38 -7.54 -40.84 -9.94
C LYS A 38 -6.39 -40.46 -10.87
N SER A 39 -5.64 -41.44 -11.37
CA SER A 39 -4.53 -41.21 -12.31
C SER A 39 -5.01 -40.60 -13.62
N ARG A 40 -6.12 -41.11 -14.18
CA ARG A 40 -6.74 -40.57 -15.39
C ARG A 40 -7.21 -39.13 -15.17
N LEU A 41 -7.84 -38.85 -14.03
CA LEU A 41 -8.31 -37.51 -13.69
C LEU A 41 -7.13 -36.52 -13.50
N ALA A 42 -6.07 -36.93 -12.82
CA ALA A 42 -4.86 -36.13 -12.65
C ALA A 42 -4.20 -35.81 -14.00
N ASN A 43 -4.08 -36.79 -14.90
CA ASN A 43 -3.58 -36.59 -16.25
C ASN A 43 -4.49 -35.64 -17.06
N ARG A 44 -5.82 -35.77 -16.95
CA ARG A 44 -6.76 -34.84 -17.59
C ARG A 44 -6.55 -33.39 -17.11
N TYR A 45 -6.41 -33.16 -15.80
CA TYR A 45 -6.15 -31.81 -15.28
C TYR A 45 -4.79 -31.27 -15.72
N LYS A 46 -3.75 -32.12 -15.74
CA LYS A 46 -2.42 -31.73 -16.20
C LYS A 46 -2.44 -31.33 -17.67
N ASN A 47 -3.05 -32.15 -18.52
CA ASN A 47 -3.11 -31.94 -19.96
C ASN A 47 -4.03 -30.77 -20.35
N ASN A 48 -5.06 -30.49 -19.55
CA ASN A 48 -5.97 -29.36 -19.79
C ASN A 48 -5.58 -28.07 -19.05
N ARG A 49 -4.44 -28.04 -18.35
CA ARG A 49 -4.05 -26.91 -17.50
C ARG A 49 -4.01 -25.59 -18.27
N GLU A 50 -3.45 -25.59 -19.47
CA GLU A 50 -3.34 -24.39 -20.31
C GLU A 50 -4.71 -23.92 -20.80
N ALA A 51 -5.54 -24.85 -21.31
CA ALA A 51 -6.91 -24.54 -21.71
C ALA A 51 -7.75 -23.95 -20.56
N GLU A 52 -7.61 -24.51 -19.35
CA GLU A 52 -8.27 -23.98 -18.15
C GLU A 52 -7.74 -22.59 -17.75
N GLN A 53 -6.44 -22.32 -17.94
CA GLN A 53 -5.87 -21.00 -17.70
C GLN A 53 -6.38 -19.96 -18.69
N VAL A 54 -6.45 -20.31 -19.98
CA VAL A 54 -7.01 -19.46 -21.04
C VAL A 54 -8.47 -19.15 -20.70
N LYS A 55 -9.29 -20.16 -20.46
CA LYS A 55 -10.70 -20.00 -20.09
C LYS A 55 -10.89 -19.14 -18.83
N ARG A 56 -10.03 -19.32 -17.83
CA ARG A 56 -10.06 -18.49 -16.61
C ARG A 56 -9.71 -17.03 -16.91
N LYS A 57 -8.72 -16.79 -17.77
CA LYS A 57 -8.31 -15.45 -18.18
C LYS A 57 -9.42 -14.78 -18.98
N GLU A 58 -10.01 -15.48 -19.95
CA GLU A 58 -11.15 -15.00 -20.73
C GLU A 58 -12.35 -14.69 -19.84
N ASN A 59 -12.69 -15.59 -18.92
CA ASN A 59 -13.77 -15.34 -17.96
C ASN A 59 -13.47 -14.11 -17.10
N TYR A 60 -12.22 -13.95 -16.64
CA TYR A 60 -11.81 -12.78 -15.88
C TYR A 60 -11.94 -11.49 -16.69
N GLN A 61 -11.50 -11.49 -17.96
CA GLN A 61 -11.61 -10.33 -18.85
C GLN A 61 -13.07 -10.00 -19.15
N ALA A 62 -13.89 -10.99 -19.51
CA ALA A 62 -15.32 -10.82 -19.76
C ALA A 62 -16.08 -10.31 -18.53
N ASN A 63 -15.60 -10.61 -17.32
CA ASN A 63 -16.24 -10.20 -16.06
C ASN A 63 -15.45 -9.12 -15.30
N ILE A 64 -14.45 -8.49 -15.92
CA ILE A 64 -13.54 -7.56 -15.23
C ILE A 64 -14.30 -6.39 -14.60
N GLN A 65 -15.30 -5.89 -15.33
CA GLN A 65 -16.10 -4.76 -14.87
C GLN A 65 -16.96 -5.13 -13.66
N ARG A 66 -17.63 -6.29 -13.71
CA ARG A 66 -18.40 -6.84 -12.59
C ARG A 66 -17.53 -7.04 -11.34
N TYR A 67 -16.31 -7.56 -11.49
CA TYR A 67 -15.40 -7.73 -10.36
C TYR A 67 -14.93 -6.40 -9.77
N LYS A 68 -14.62 -5.41 -10.63
CA LYS A 68 -14.27 -4.06 -10.19
C LYS A 68 -15.42 -3.39 -9.44
N GLU A 69 -16.65 -3.50 -9.94
CA GLU A 69 -17.84 -2.94 -9.30
C GLU A 69 -18.10 -3.59 -7.95
N ARG A 70 -18.03 -4.93 -7.87
CA ARG A 70 -18.17 -5.65 -6.60
C ARG A 70 -17.10 -5.24 -5.59
N ALA A 71 -15.85 -5.09 -6.04
CA ALA A 71 -14.76 -4.63 -5.18
C ALA A 71 -15.02 -3.20 -4.69
N ARG A 72 -15.42 -2.27 -5.57
CA ARG A 72 -15.77 -0.88 -5.19
C ARG A 72 -16.93 -0.84 -4.20
N ALA A 73 -17.97 -1.65 -4.42
CA ALA A 73 -19.11 -1.75 -3.50
C ALA A 73 -18.69 -2.28 -2.13
N TRP A 74 -17.86 -3.33 -2.10
CA TRP A 74 -17.30 -3.84 -0.84
C TRP A 74 -16.47 -2.76 -0.13
N GLU A 75 -15.60 -2.05 -0.85
CA GLU A 75 -14.77 -0.98 -0.27
C GLU A 75 -15.60 0.18 0.30
N ARG A 76 -16.67 0.58 -0.39
CA ARG A 76 -17.59 1.63 0.06
C ARG A 76 -18.32 1.23 1.35
N ASN A 77 -18.75 -0.03 1.44
CA ASN A 77 -19.49 -0.54 2.58
C ASN A 77 -18.60 -1.03 3.73
N ASN A 78 -17.28 -1.08 3.54
CA ASN A 78 -16.32 -1.62 4.52
C ASN A 78 -15.06 -0.74 4.68
N PRO A 79 -15.19 0.59 4.92
CA PRO A 79 -14.05 1.49 4.99
C PRO A 79 -13.10 1.14 6.15
N ASP A 80 -13.63 0.83 7.33
CA ASP A 80 -12.83 0.48 8.50
C ASP A 80 -12.13 -0.86 8.33
N ARG A 81 -12.83 -1.86 7.79
CA ARG A 81 -12.22 -3.18 7.50
C ARG A 81 -11.09 -3.05 6.48
N LYS A 82 -11.26 -2.21 5.45
CA LYS A 82 -10.21 -1.89 4.48
C LYS A 82 -9.02 -1.21 5.15
N ARG A 83 -9.26 -0.25 6.07
CA ARG A 83 -8.20 0.40 6.86
C ARG A 83 -7.41 -0.61 7.68
N LEU A 84 -8.10 -1.51 8.39
CA LEU A 84 -7.50 -2.56 9.20
C LEU A 84 -6.67 -3.54 8.35
N LEU A 85 -7.21 -4.01 7.22
CA LEU A 85 -6.47 -4.91 6.33
C LEU A 85 -5.22 -4.25 5.75
N ARG A 86 -5.32 -2.96 5.37
CA ARG A 86 -4.16 -2.18 4.90
C ARG A 86 -3.13 -2.01 6.01
N ALA A 87 -3.55 -1.76 7.25
CA ALA A 87 -2.65 -1.67 8.39
C ALA A 87 -1.91 -2.99 8.63
N LYS A 88 -2.65 -4.12 8.69
CA LYS A 88 -2.05 -5.46 8.83
C LYS A 88 -1.09 -5.80 7.69
N TYR A 89 -1.43 -5.43 6.46
CA TYR A 89 -0.55 -5.63 5.32
C TYR A 89 0.73 -4.80 5.43
N ARG A 90 0.63 -3.52 5.81
CA ARG A 90 1.79 -2.64 6.00
C ARG A 90 2.70 -3.14 7.11
N GLU A 91 2.13 -3.61 8.21
CA GLU A 91 2.91 -4.15 9.33
C GLU A 91 3.69 -5.41 8.91
N ARG A 92 2.98 -6.41 8.38
CA ARG A 92 3.60 -7.68 7.94
C ARG A 92 4.64 -7.50 6.83
N ASN A 93 4.50 -6.47 6.00
CA ASN A 93 5.39 -6.24 4.86
C ASN A 93 6.24 -4.97 5.02
N ARG A 94 6.43 -4.48 6.24
CA ARG A 94 7.09 -3.19 6.52
C ARG A 94 8.47 -3.10 5.87
N GLU A 95 9.28 -4.13 6.02
CA GLU A 95 10.64 -4.19 5.46
C GLU A 95 10.62 -4.19 3.93
N LYS A 96 9.81 -5.07 3.33
CA LYS A 96 9.65 -5.15 1.86
C LYS A 96 9.17 -3.83 1.26
N ILE A 97 8.22 -3.15 1.91
CA ILE A 97 7.72 -1.84 1.49
C ILE A 97 8.83 -0.78 1.59
N SER A 98 9.61 -0.80 2.68
CA SER A 98 10.74 0.10 2.88
C SER A 98 11.82 -0.10 1.82
N GLU A 99 12.23 -1.35 1.58
CA GLU A 99 13.22 -1.69 0.56
C GLU A 99 12.76 -1.30 -0.84
N PHE A 100 11.52 -1.63 -1.20
CA PHE A 100 10.92 -1.20 -2.46
C PHE A 100 10.93 0.32 -2.60
N SER A 101 10.55 1.04 -1.54
CA SER A 101 10.51 2.51 -1.54
C SER A 101 11.91 3.11 -1.72
N LYS A 102 12.94 2.55 -1.09
CA LYS A 102 14.34 2.95 -1.29
C LYS A 102 14.78 2.73 -2.74
N ARG A 103 14.47 1.56 -3.30
CA ARG A 103 14.81 1.22 -4.69
C ARG A 103 14.09 2.13 -5.69
N ASP A 104 12.79 2.35 -5.50
CA ASP A 104 12.01 3.28 -6.33
C ASP A 104 12.59 4.70 -6.28
N TRP A 105 12.95 5.16 -5.09
CA TRP A 105 13.58 6.46 -4.93
C TRP A 105 14.92 6.51 -5.68
N ALA A 106 15.81 5.53 -5.50
CA ALA A 106 17.10 5.51 -6.20
C ALA A 106 16.94 5.54 -7.73
N LEU A 107 15.96 4.82 -8.27
CA LEU A 107 15.73 4.73 -9.73
C LEU A 107 15.06 5.98 -10.31
N HIS A 108 14.18 6.65 -9.57
CA HIS A 108 13.30 7.69 -10.13
C HIS A 108 13.51 9.08 -9.53
N ASN A 109 14.30 9.23 -8.46
CA ASN A 109 14.48 10.51 -7.78
C ASN A 109 15.08 11.58 -8.70
N GLU A 110 16.09 11.24 -9.49
CA GLU A 110 16.70 12.19 -10.43
C GLU A 110 15.66 12.75 -11.42
N LYS A 111 14.87 11.87 -12.04
CA LYS A 111 13.79 12.27 -12.94
C LYS A 111 12.73 13.13 -12.25
N ARG A 112 12.39 12.82 -10.99
CA ARG A 112 11.46 13.63 -10.17
C ARG A 112 12.03 15.02 -9.90
N LEU A 113 13.33 15.12 -9.60
CA LEU A 113 14.02 16.39 -9.36
C LEU A 113 14.13 17.23 -10.64
N ALA A 114 14.48 16.60 -11.77
CA ALA A 114 14.55 17.26 -13.08
C ALA A 114 13.20 17.86 -13.46
N LYS A 115 12.11 17.08 -13.35
CA LYS A 115 10.75 17.57 -13.62
C LYS A 115 10.35 18.73 -12.70
N LYS A 116 10.76 18.69 -11.43
CA LYS A 116 10.51 19.80 -10.48
C LYS A 116 11.29 21.05 -10.88
N LYS A 117 12.53 20.92 -11.34
CA LYS A 117 13.35 22.02 -11.86
C LYS A 117 12.72 22.63 -13.11
N GLU A 118 12.33 21.79 -14.06
CA GLU A 118 11.65 22.17 -15.30
C GLU A 118 10.34 22.92 -15.02
N TYR A 119 9.48 22.38 -14.15
CA TYR A 119 8.24 23.04 -13.74
C TYR A 119 8.48 24.44 -13.16
N ARG A 120 9.53 24.60 -12.34
CA ARG A 120 9.88 25.92 -11.77
C ARG A 120 10.35 26.90 -12.83
N ALA A 121 11.05 26.44 -13.86
CA ALA A 121 11.52 27.26 -14.97
C ALA A 121 10.38 27.66 -15.92
N MET A 122 9.43 26.75 -16.17
CA MET A 122 8.26 27.00 -17.03
C MET A 122 7.17 27.82 -16.34
N HIS A 123 7.10 27.80 -15.01
CA HIS A 123 6.06 28.49 -14.24
C HIS A 123 6.62 29.40 -13.13
N PRO A 124 7.52 30.35 -13.45
CA PRO A 124 8.10 31.26 -12.46
C PRO A 124 7.02 32.11 -11.78
N GLU A 125 5.96 32.49 -12.48
CA GLU A 125 4.83 33.26 -11.98
C GLU A 125 4.08 32.52 -10.86
N LYS A 126 3.83 31.21 -11.04
CA LYS A 126 3.18 30.39 -10.02
C LYS A 126 4.08 30.20 -8.79
N VAL A 127 5.37 30.00 -9.02
CA VAL A 127 6.35 29.87 -7.92
C VAL A 127 6.43 31.17 -7.12
N ALA A 128 6.51 32.32 -7.79
CA ALA A 128 6.54 33.63 -7.15
C ALA A 128 5.25 33.87 -6.33
N ALA A 129 4.08 33.58 -6.90
CA ALA A 129 2.80 33.70 -6.19
C ALA A 129 2.75 32.84 -4.92
N LEU A 130 3.24 31.59 -4.99
CA LEU A 130 3.32 30.70 -3.82
C LEU A 130 4.26 31.23 -2.73
N VAL A 131 5.41 31.78 -3.13
CA VAL A 131 6.38 32.39 -2.19
C VAL A 131 5.76 33.59 -1.50
N ARG A 132 5.13 34.50 -2.26
CA ARG A 132 4.46 35.69 -1.71
C ARG A 132 3.33 35.31 -0.75
N LYS A 133 2.51 34.31 -1.10
CA LYS A 133 1.46 33.78 -0.21
C LYS A 133 2.03 33.24 1.10
N ARG A 134 3.17 32.54 1.06
CA ARG A 134 3.85 32.03 2.27
C ARG A 134 4.40 33.16 3.12
N GLN A 135 5.02 34.17 2.51
CA GLN A 135 5.55 35.35 3.22
C GLN A 135 4.44 36.14 3.91
N ALA A 136 3.37 36.48 3.17
CA ALA A 136 2.22 37.20 3.71
C ALA A 136 1.61 36.46 4.93
N ARG A 137 1.49 35.14 4.85
CA ARG A 137 1.03 34.33 6.00
C ARG A 137 1.96 34.47 7.21
N LYS A 138 3.27 34.40 6.99
CA LYS A 138 4.24 34.54 8.08
C LYS A 138 4.12 35.92 8.73
N ILE A 139 4.09 36.98 7.91
CA ILE A 139 3.92 38.37 8.37
C ILE A 139 2.63 38.55 9.16
N ASN A 140 1.49 38.07 8.63
CA ASN A 140 0.20 38.19 9.30
C ASN A 140 0.13 37.42 10.62
N ALA A 141 0.91 36.34 10.74
CA ALA A 141 1.00 35.59 11.97
C ALA A 141 2.01 36.16 12.97
N THR A 142 2.88 37.10 12.56
CA THR A 142 3.85 37.74 13.45
C THR A 142 3.19 38.89 14.20
N PRO A 143 2.95 38.78 15.52
CA PRO A 143 2.45 39.89 16.30
C PRO A 143 3.52 40.97 16.49
N LYS A 144 3.12 42.23 16.68
CA LYS A 144 4.05 43.36 16.89
C LYS A 144 4.96 43.20 18.11
N TRP A 145 4.50 42.44 19.11
CA TRP A 145 5.22 42.19 20.35
C TRP A 145 6.19 41.01 20.25
N ALA A 146 6.21 40.26 19.13
CA ALA A 146 7.12 39.12 18.98
C ALA A 146 8.57 39.59 19.08
N ASP A 147 9.35 38.88 19.88
CA ASP A 147 10.78 39.13 20.00
C ASP A 147 11.50 38.45 18.83
N MET A 148 11.85 39.26 17.82
CA MET A 148 12.48 38.75 16.61
C MET A 148 13.93 38.32 16.83
N GLU A 149 14.63 38.85 17.84
CA GLU A 149 15.99 38.43 18.17
C GLU A 149 15.96 37.01 18.75
N VAL A 150 15.01 36.73 19.65
CA VAL A 150 14.81 35.38 20.19
C VAL A 150 14.39 34.41 19.08
N VAL A 151 13.50 34.83 18.18
CA VAL A 151 13.11 34.03 16.99
C VAL A 151 14.31 33.68 16.12
N GLU A 152 15.22 34.62 15.88
CA GLU A 152 16.48 34.37 15.16
C GLU A 152 17.40 33.39 15.90
N GLY A 153 17.44 33.49 17.24
CA GLY A 153 18.14 32.55 18.11
C GLY A 153 17.74 31.08 17.89
N PHE A 154 16.45 30.79 17.64
CA PHE A 154 16.01 29.43 17.30
C PHE A 154 16.63 28.90 15.99
N TYR A 155 16.85 29.76 14.99
CA TYR A 155 17.50 29.35 13.74
C TYR A 155 19.00 29.08 13.94
N ALA A 156 19.68 29.89 14.76
CA ALA A 156 21.05 29.63 15.16
C ALA A 156 21.18 28.30 15.93
N GLU A 157 20.26 28.06 16.87
CA GLU A 157 20.20 26.81 17.63
C GLU A 157 19.94 25.59 16.72
N ALA A 158 19.05 25.71 15.73
CA ALA A 158 18.82 24.65 14.75
C ALA A 158 20.08 24.31 13.95
N ARG A 159 20.86 25.34 13.58
CA ARG A 159 22.16 25.12 12.92
C ARG A 159 23.15 24.44 13.86
N ARG A 160 23.26 24.91 15.11
CA ARG A 160 24.15 24.32 16.13
C ARG A 160 23.86 22.84 16.35
N ARG A 161 22.59 22.49 16.63
CA ARG A 161 22.18 21.09 16.82
C ARG A 161 22.42 20.23 15.59
N THR A 162 22.28 20.80 14.39
CA THR A 162 22.59 20.08 13.15
C THR A 162 24.06 19.68 13.08
N ILE A 163 24.95 20.59 13.48
CA ILE A 163 26.40 20.33 13.51
C ILE A 163 26.73 19.32 14.61
N GLU A 164 26.23 19.53 15.83
CA GLU A 164 26.55 18.69 17.00
C GLU A 164 26.08 17.24 16.85
N THR A 165 24.89 17.03 16.28
CA THR A 165 24.28 15.69 16.17
C THR A 165 24.54 15.00 14.83
N GLY A 166 25.00 15.74 13.82
CA GLY A 166 25.06 15.26 12.43
C GLY A 166 23.69 15.05 11.76
N ILE A 167 22.58 15.37 12.44
CA ILE A 167 21.21 15.22 11.93
C ILE A 167 20.66 16.61 11.61
N ALA A 168 20.09 16.81 10.43
CA ALA A 168 19.45 18.08 10.08
C ALA A 168 18.33 18.44 11.09
N HIS A 169 18.39 19.64 11.67
CA HIS A 169 17.37 20.21 12.54
C HIS A 169 16.69 21.42 11.89
N HIS A 170 15.40 21.60 12.14
CA HIS A 170 14.60 22.72 11.66
C HIS A 170 13.93 23.45 12.84
N VAL A 171 13.61 24.73 12.62
CA VAL A 171 12.67 25.48 13.46
C VAL A 171 11.25 25.08 13.08
N ASP A 172 10.50 24.55 14.05
CA ASP A 172 9.10 24.13 13.94
C ASP A 172 8.20 25.07 14.74
N HIS A 173 7.01 25.32 14.23
CA HIS A 173 5.96 26.01 14.96
C HIS A 173 5.15 25.00 15.78
N ILE A 174 5.14 25.09 17.12
CA ILE A 174 4.41 24.14 18.00
C ILE A 174 2.94 24.05 17.54
N TYR A 175 2.31 25.21 17.41
CA TYR A 175 1.02 25.42 16.75
C TYR A 175 1.26 25.91 15.32
N PRO A 176 0.81 25.17 14.29
CA PRO A 176 1.09 25.52 12.90
C PRO A 176 0.45 26.86 12.53
N LEU A 177 1.13 27.64 11.68
CA LEU A 177 0.59 28.91 11.15
C LEU A 177 -0.64 28.72 10.24
N GLN A 178 -0.93 27.48 9.85
CA GLN A 178 -2.09 27.14 9.05
C GLN A 178 -2.60 25.77 9.49
N SER A 179 -3.81 25.71 10.01
CA SER A 179 -4.50 24.46 10.35
C SER A 179 -6.01 24.68 10.31
N PRO A 180 -6.80 23.63 10.01
CA PRO A 180 -8.26 23.70 10.09
C PRO A 180 -8.79 23.82 11.53
N ILE A 181 -7.95 23.56 12.54
CA ILE A 181 -8.38 23.51 13.96
C ILE A 181 -7.94 24.77 14.70
N VAL A 182 -6.62 25.04 14.76
CA VAL A 182 -6.07 26.24 15.41
C VAL A 182 -4.82 26.73 14.69
N CYS A 183 -4.74 28.04 14.45
CA CYS A 183 -3.59 28.69 13.87
C CYS A 183 -2.73 29.34 14.95
N GLY A 184 -1.44 29.02 14.97
CA GLY A 184 -0.46 29.65 15.85
C GLY A 184 0.08 30.96 15.32
N LEU A 185 0.67 31.76 16.21
CA LEU A 185 1.40 32.99 15.90
C LEU A 185 2.88 32.70 15.59
N HIS A 186 3.55 33.55 14.84
CA HIS A 186 5.00 33.48 14.66
C HIS A 186 5.69 34.33 15.73
N ASN A 187 5.97 33.72 16.88
CA ASN A 187 6.65 34.35 18.02
C ASN A 187 7.52 33.32 18.77
N GLU A 188 8.32 33.81 19.71
CA GLU A 188 9.26 33.07 20.55
C GLU A 188 8.63 31.92 21.34
N PHE A 189 7.37 32.04 21.77
CA PHE A 189 6.67 31.00 22.53
C PHE A 189 6.13 29.86 21.66
N ASN A 190 6.01 30.07 20.35
CA ASN A 190 5.47 29.10 19.42
C ASN A 190 6.56 28.40 18.58
N LEU A 191 7.84 28.59 18.88
CA LEU A 191 8.94 27.96 18.14
C LEU A 191 9.68 26.92 18.98
N ARG A 192 10.18 25.89 18.29
CA ARG A 192 11.09 24.89 18.87
C ARG A 192 12.01 24.34 17.80
N VAL A 193 13.18 23.86 18.23
CA VAL A 193 14.12 23.17 17.35
C VAL A 193 13.92 21.67 17.45
N ILE A 194 13.61 21.03 16.32
CA ILE A 194 13.40 19.57 16.24
C ILE A 194 14.10 18.99 15.01
N PRO A 195 14.36 17.67 14.97
CA PRO A 195 14.90 17.01 13.78
C PRO A 195 14.03 17.28 12.54
N ALA A 196 14.67 17.51 11.40
CA ALA A 196 14.02 17.87 10.14
C ALA A 196 12.99 16.82 9.71
N ARG A 197 13.27 15.53 9.96
CA ARG A 197 12.37 14.42 9.67
C ARG A 197 11.08 14.50 10.48
N GLU A 198 11.16 14.90 11.75
CA GLU A 198 10.00 15.06 12.62
C GLU A 198 9.16 16.26 12.18
N ASN A 199 9.79 17.40 11.89
CA ASN A 199 9.08 18.58 11.36
C ASN A 199 8.34 18.26 10.05
N GLN A 200 9.01 17.55 9.12
CA GLN A 200 8.39 17.11 7.86
C GLN A 200 7.20 16.16 8.09
N SER A 201 7.28 15.27 9.08
CA SER A 201 6.21 14.34 9.43
C SER A 201 5.00 15.05 10.07
N LYS A 202 5.27 16.03 10.93
CA LYS A 202 4.26 16.89 11.57
C LYS A 202 3.51 17.73 10.55
N SER A 203 4.22 18.39 9.64
CA SER A 203 3.62 19.30 8.66
C SER A 203 2.73 20.35 9.39
N ASN A 204 1.48 20.51 8.97
CA ASN A 204 0.49 21.43 9.55
C ASN A 204 -0.41 20.77 10.61
N LYS A 205 -0.03 19.60 11.15
CA LYS A 205 -0.81 18.90 12.18
C LYS A 205 -0.48 19.46 13.56
N LEU A 206 -1.49 19.43 14.44
CA LEU A 206 -1.30 19.63 15.87
C LEU A 206 -0.82 18.32 16.48
N ILE A 207 0.19 18.40 17.32
CA ILE A 207 0.66 17.23 18.04
C ILE A 207 -0.31 16.95 19.19
N GLY A 208 -0.71 15.68 19.34
CA GLY A 208 -1.57 15.25 20.45
C GLY A 208 -3.09 15.39 20.22
N ILE A 209 -3.51 15.90 19.06
CA ILE A 209 -4.91 15.89 18.64
C ILE A 209 -5.03 14.89 17.50
N GLU A 210 -5.67 13.74 17.76
CA GLU A 210 -6.00 12.78 16.70
C GLU A 210 -7.03 13.42 15.77
N SER A 211 -6.69 13.49 14.47
CA SER A 211 -7.54 13.94 13.39
C SER A 211 -8.29 12.79 12.74
#